data_AF-A0A5J4DYL9-F1
#
_entry.id   AF-A0A5J4DYL9-F1
#
_cell.length_a   1.000
_cell.length_b   1.000
_cell.length_c   1.000
_cell.angle_alpha   90.00
_cell.angle_beta   90.00
_cell.angle_gamma   90.00
#
_symmetry.space_group_name_H-M   'P 1'
#
loop_
_entity.id
_entity.type
_entity.pdbx_description
1 polymer ?
#
loop_
_entity_poly.entity_id
_entity_poly.type
_entity_poly.pdbx_seq_one_letter_code
_entity_poly.pdbx_strand_id
1 'polypeptide(L)'
;MMTSEAQRDANRANAQLSTGPKSDSGKASSARNARKLGMLSRNCLMDHESKGEFLTFAIRFRYELAPMGELEELLVDRITSCAWRLRRVICRVADVGVQREI
;
A
#
# COMPACT_ATOMS: atom_id res chain seq x y z
N MET A 1 -26.41 0.82 -11.98
CA MET A 1 -26.85 0.09 -10.76
C MET A 1 -27.60 1.04 -9.86
N MET A 2 -28.81 0.68 -9.43
CA MET A 2 -29.55 1.43 -8.41
C MET A 2 -29.13 0.93 -7.03
N THR A 3 -28.64 1.82 -6.19
CA THR A 3 -28.41 1.55 -4.76
C THR A 3 -29.75 1.63 -4.02
N SER A 4 -30.09 0.61 -3.22
CA SER A 4 -31.30 0.62 -2.39
C SER A 4 -31.24 1.71 -1.32
N GLU A 5 -32.40 2.11 -0.77
CA GLU A 5 -32.46 3.06 0.35
C GLU A 5 -31.65 2.58 1.56
N ALA A 6 -31.77 1.30 1.90
CA ALA A 6 -30.96 0.68 2.95
C ALA A 6 -29.45 0.84 2.70
N GLN A 7 -29.00 0.66 1.46
CA GLN A 7 -27.59 0.84 1.09
C GLN A 7 -27.15 2.31 1.16
N ARG A 8 -28.05 3.25 0.83
CA ARG A 8 -27.78 4.70 0.93
C ARG A 8 -27.64 5.13 2.39
N ASP A 9 -28.49 4.63 3.28
CA ASP A 9 -28.44 4.98 4.70
C ASP A 9 -27.23 4.37 5.40
N ALA A 10 -26.87 3.12 5.05
CA ALA A 10 -25.63 2.50 5.49
C ALA A 10 -24.40 3.29 5.01
N ASN A 11 -24.37 3.72 3.74
CA ASN A 11 -23.28 4.55 3.22
C ASN A 11 -23.18 5.90 3.94
N ARG A 12 -24.30 6.51 4.31
CA ARG A 12 -24.35 7.77 5.07
C ARG A 12 -23.78 7.60 6.47
N ALA A 13 -24.16 6.52 7.17
CA ALA A 13 -23.63 6.19 8.49
C ALA A 13 -22.12 5.90 8.43
N ASN A 14 -21.68 5.08 7.46
CA ASN A 14 -20.27 4.75 7.27
C ASN A 14 -19.41 5.97 6.90
N ALA A 15 -19.98 6.91 6.14
CA ALA A 15 -19.31 8.15 5.77
C ALA A 15 -18.99 9.01 7.01
N GLN A 16 -19.83 9.00 8.05
CA GLN A 16 -19.54 9.72 9.30
C GLN A 16 -18.34 9.13 10.07
N LEU A 17 -18.12 7.81 9.95
CA LEU A 17 -17.00 7.09 10.58
C LEU A 17 -15.70 7.15 9.74
N SER A 18 -15.80 7.38 8.44
CA SER A 18 -14.67 7.31 7.49
C SER A 18 -14.11 8.67 7.08
N THR A 19 -14.21 9.68 7.95
CA THR A 19 -13.89 11.07 7.59
C THR A 19 -12.40 11.43 7.59
N GLY A 20 -11.53 10.44 7.80
CA GLY A 20 -10.10 10.64 7.94
C GLY A 20 -9.73 11.53 9.14
N PRO A 21 -8.42 11.77 9.37
CA PRO A 21 -7.98 12.59 10.48
C PRO A 21 -8.27 14.07 10.23
N LYS A 22 -9.14 14.67 11.06
CA LYS A 22 -9.48 16.10 11.00
C LYS A 22 -8.61 16.99 11.89
N SER A 23 -8.06 16.44 12.97
CA SER A 23 -7.17 17.16 13.88
C SER A 23 -5.73 17.21 13.36
N ASP A 24 -4.96 18.21 13.80
CA ASP A 24 -3.54 18.33 13.45
C ASP A 24 -2.72 17.14 13.98
N SER A 25 -3.07 16.62 15.17
CA SER A 25 -2.46 15.41 15.74
C SER A 25 -2.76 14.15 14.91
N GLY A 26 -3.99 14.03 14.40
CA GLY A 26 -4.41 12.93 13.53
C GLY A 26 -3.73 13.01 12.17
N LYS A 27 -3.64 14.22 11.58
CA LYS A 27 -2.93 14.47 10.33
C LYS A 27 -1.44 14.17 10.47
N ALA A 28 -0.81 14.60 11.56
CA ALA A 28 0.58 14.28 11.86
C ALA A 28 0.81 12.77 12.00
N SER A 29 -0.11 12.06 12.65
CA SER A 29 -0.05 10.59 12.78
C SER A 29 -0.20 9.89 11.43
N SER A 30 -1.14 10.33 10.59
CA SER A 30 -1.28 9.83 9.22
C SER A 30 -0.06 10.13 8.34
N ALA A 31 0.52 11.33 8.46
CA ALA A 31 1.74 11.70 7.76
C ALA A 31 2.94 10.85 8.20
N ARG A 32 3.01 10.43 9.47
CA ARG A 32 4.00 9.47 9.94
C ARG A 32 3.84 8.10 9.31
N ASN A 33 2.62 7.63 9.02
CA ASN A 33 2.42 6.34 8.33
C ASN A 33 3.02 6.35 6.92
N ALA A 34 2.82 7.43 6.17
CA ALA A 34 3.40 7.60 4.84
C ALA A 34 4.95 7.57 4.86
N ARG A 35 5.56 8.24 5.86
CA ARG A 35 7.03 8.25 6.04
C ARG A 35 7.56 6.90 6.55
N LYS A 36 6.86 6.29 7.51
CA LYS A 36 7.27 5.04 8.18
C LYS A 36 7.20 3.85 7.23
N LEU A 37 6.15 3.77 6.42
CA LEU A 37 5.94 2.64 5.50
C LEU A 37 6.55 2.89 4.12
N GLY A 38 7.01 4.11 3.83
CA GLY A 38 7.57 4.48 2.53
C GLY A 38 6.62 4.27 1.36
N MET A 39 5.30 4.14 1.61
CA MET A 39 4.30 3.82 0.59
C MET A 39 4.16 4.92 -0.45
N LEU A 40 4.38 6.17 -0.03
CA LEU A 40 4.42 7.35 -0.90
C LEU A 40 5.86 7.79 -1.19
N SER A 41 6.86 6.95 -0.85
CA SER A 41 8.25 7.28 -1.17
C SER A 41 8.44 7.31 -2.68
N ARG A 42 9.10 8.36 -3.16
CA ARG A 42 9.60 8.43 -4.54
C ARG A 42 10.59 7.30 -4.82
N ASN A 43 11.31 6.85 -3.79
CA ASN A 43 12.26 5.76 -3.91
C ASN A 43 11.55 4.42 -3.78
N CYS A 44 11.75 3.54 -4.76
CA CYS A 44 11.22 2.18 -4.74
C CYS A 44 11.90 1.31 -3.69
N LEU A 45 13.19 1.54 -3.43
CA LEU A 45 13.99 0.85 -2.42
C LEU A 45 14.34 1.83 -1.29
N MET A 46 14.19 1.41 -0.03
CA MET A 46 14.61 2.18 1.14
C MET A 46 16.03 1.77 1.57
N ASP A 47 16.76 2.63 2.28
CA ASP A 47 18.18 2.40 2.64
C ASP A 47 18.42 1.14 3.49
N HIS A 48 17.39 0.65 4.19
CA HIS A 48 17.45 -0.55 5.02
C HIS A 48 16.98 -1.83 4.29
N GLU A 49 16.59 -1.74 3.02
CA GLU A 49 16.13 -2.87 2.23
C GLU A 49 17.27 -3.46 1.39
N SER A 50 17.28 -4.78 1.22
CA SER A 50 18.27 -5.46 0.39
C SER A 50 17.99 -5.21 -1.09
N LYS A 51 18.93 -4.53 -1.77
CA LYS A 51 18.92 -4.39 -3.23
C LYS A 51 18.92 -5.75 -3.93
N GLY A 52 19.65 -6.72 -3.39
CA GLY A 52 19.72 -8.08 -3.94
C GLY A 52 18.37 -8.77 -3.93
N GLU A 53 17.65 -8.72 -2.81
CA GLU A 53 16.32 -9.31 -2.71
C GLU A 53 15.31 -8.63 -3.64
N PHE A 54 15.39 -7.30 -3.76
CA PHE A 54 14.54 -6.56 -4.69
C PHE A 54 14.80 -6.98 -6.15
N LEU A 55 16.07 -7.13 -6.54
CA LEU A 55 16.41 -7.57 -7.90
C LEU A 55 15.93 -9.00 -8.16
N THR A 56 16.15 -9.93 -7.22
CA THR A 56 15.63 -11.30 -7.34
C THR A 56 14.11 -11.31 -7.46
N PHE A 57 13.42 -10.47 -6.67
CA PHE A 57 11.97 -10.31 -6.74
C PHE A 57 11.51 -9.77 -8.10
N ALA A 58 12.17 -8.73 -8.63
CA ALA A 58 11.87 -8.15 -9.93
C ALA A 58 12.10 -9.14 -11.09
N ILE A 59 13.20 -9.90 -11.04
CA ILE A 59 13.52 -10.93 -12.04
C ILE A 59 12.43 -12.00 -12.07
N ARG A 60 11.94 -12.44 -10.90
CA ARG A 60 10.85 -13.42 -10.83
C ARG A 60 9.57 -12.90 -11.48
N PHE A 61 9.19 -11.65 -11.19
CA PHE A 61 8.00 -11.03 -11.80
C PHE A 61 8.14 -10.91 -13.32
N ARG A 62 9.30 -10.48 -13.82
CA ARG A 62 9.58 -10.42 -15.27
C ARG A 62 9.53 -11.80 -15.92
N TYR A 63 10.08 -12.81 -15.27
CA TYR A 63 10.03 -14.19 -15.77
C TYR A 63 8.59 -14.74 -15.81
N GLU A 64 7.81 -14.51 -14.75
CA GLU A 64 6.42 -15.01 -14.65
C GLU A 64 5.46 -14.29 -15.61
N LEU A 65 5.65 -12.98 -15.82
CA LEU A 65 4.78 -12.16 -16.66
C LEU A 65 5.21 -12.12 -18.13
N ALA A 66 6.47 -12.48 -18.42
CA ALA A 66 7.05 -12.57 -19.77
C ALA A 66 6.67 -11.39 -20.69
N PRO A 67 7.00 -10.13 -20.30
CA PRO A 67 6.58 -8.95 -21.04
C PRO A 67 7.17 -8.92 -22.46
N MET A 68 6.34 -8.51 -23.42
CA MET A 68 6.69 -8.34 -24.82
C MET A 68 6.54 -6.87 -25.23
N GLY A 69 7.67 -6.18 -25.28
CA GLY A 69 7.75 -4.78 -25.69
C GLY A 69 7.57 -3.77 -24.56
N GLU A 70 7.80 -2.50 -24.90
CA GLU A 70 8.01 -1.40 -23.94
C GLU A 70 6.84 -1.18 -22.96
N LEU A 71 5.60 -1.31 -23.44
CA LEU A 71 4.42 -1.10 -22.60
C LEU A 71 4.33 -2.14 -21.48
N GLU A 72 4.56 -3.41 -21.82
CA GLU A 72 4.46 -4.51 -20.87
C GLU A 72 5.63 -4.45 -19.88
N GLU A 73 6.82 -4.09 -20.35
CA GLU A 73 7.99 -3.88 -19.49
C GLU A 73 7.76 -2.79 -18.44
N LEU A 74 7.18 -1.66 -18.86
CA LEU A 74 6.78 -0.58 -17.96
C LEU A 74 5.76 -1.06 -16.92
N LEU A 75 4.79 -1.88 -17.33
CA LEU A 75 3.76 -2.41 -16.44
C LEU A 75 4.34 -3.39 -15.43
N VAL A 76 5.25 -4.28 -15.85
CA VAL A 76 5.91 -5.22 -14.94
C VAL A 76 6.75 -4.48 -13.90
N ASP A 77 7.49 -3.44 -14.27
CA ASP A 77 8.23 -2.62 -13.32
C ASP A 77 7.32 -1.92 -12.31
N ARG A 78 6.17 -1.43 -12.78
CA ARG A 78 5.17 -0.81 -11.92
C ARG A 78 4.54 -1.81 -10.96
N ILE A 79 4.18 -3.01 -11.44
CA ILE A 79 3.65 -4.10 -10.61
C ILE A 79 4.67 -4.49 -9.54
N THR A 80 5.92 -4.72 -9.94
CA THR A 80 7.02 -5.08 -9.04
C THR A 80 7.21 -4.03 -7.95
N SER A 81 7.26 -2.75 -8.34
CA SER A 81 7.41 -1.63 -7.40
C SER A 81 6.23 -1.52 -6.42
N CYS A 82 5.01 -1.72 -6.90
CA CYS A 82 3.81 -1.70 -6.06
C CYS A 82 3.78 -2.88 -5.09
N ALA A 83 4.06 -4.08 -5.57
CA ALA A 83 4.09 -5.30 -4.76
C ALA A 83 5.17 -5.22 -3.66
N TRP A 84 6.36 -4.70 -3.99
CA TRP A 84 7.42 -4.48 -3.03
C TRP A 84 7.01 -3.50 -1.92
N ARG A 85 6.39 -2.37 -2.29
CA ARG A 85 5.85 -1.40 -1.31
C ARG A 85 4.74 -2.01 -0.45
N LEU A 86 3.86 -2.83 -1.01
CA LEU A 86 2.77 -3.50 -0.27
C LEU A 86 3.30 -4.48 0.78
N ARG A 87 4.40 -5.18 0.51
CA ARG A 87 5.03 -6.11 1.45
C ARG A 87 5.38 -5.43 2.79
N ARG A 88 5.82 -4.16 2.74
CA ARG A 88 6.10 -3.35 3.94
C ARG A 88 4.87 -3.15 4.83
N VAL A 89 3.70 -3.05 4.22
CA VAL A 89 2.43 -2.80 4.90
C VAL A 89 1.92 -4.07 5.56
N ILE A 90 1.93 -5.17 4.82
CA ILE A 90 1.40 -6.46 5.26
C ILE A 90 2.21 -6.98 6.46
N CYS A 91 3.55 -6.92 6.39
CA CYS A 91 4.40 -7.27 7.52
C CYS A 91 4.09 -6.42 8.77
N ARG A 92 3.77 -5.14 8.60
CA ARG A 92 3.48 -4.25 9.74
C ARG A 92 2.08 -4.40 10.31
N VAL A 93 1.07 -4.70 9.49
CA VAL A 93 -0.30 -4.96 9.97
C VAL A 93 -0.33 -6.21 10.85
N ALA A 94 0.46 -7.24 10.50
CA ALA A 94 0.66 -8.41 11.37
C ALA A 94 1.26 -8.02 12.73
N ASP A 95 2.26 -7.13 12.77
CA ASP A 95 2.85 -6.65 14.03
C ASP A 95 1.88 -5.79 14.86
N VAL A 96 1.08 -4.94 14.21
CA VAL A 96 0.16 -4.01 14.91
C VAL A 96 -1.08 -4.72 15.45
N GLY A 97 -1.49 -5.84 14.83
CA GLY A 97 -2.55 -6.70 15.34
C GLY A 97 -2.23 -7.34 16.70
N VAL A 98 -0.95 -7.57 17.00
CA VAL A 98 -0.49 -8.14 18.27
C VAL A 98 -0.38 -7.10 19.40
N GLN A 99 -0.27 -5.81 19.05
CA GLN A 99 -0.03 -4.73 20.04
C GLN A 99 -1.32 -4.03 20.53
N ARG A 100 -2.51 -4.49 20.14
CA ARG A 100 -3.80 -3.92 20.58
C ARG A 100 -4.53 -4.71 21.67
N GLU A 101 -3.89 -5.73 22.24
CA GLU A 101 -4.39 -6.49 23.40
C GLU A 101 -3.44 -6.36 24.61
N ILE A 102 -3.18 -5.13 25.08
CA ILE A 102 -2.68 -4.85 26.44
C ILE A 102 -3.29 -3.51 26.90
#